data_AF-A0A537PK67-F1
#
_entry.id   AF-A0A537PK67-F1
#
_cell.length_a   1.000
_cell.length_b   1.000
_cell.length_c   1.000
_cell.angle_alpha   90.00
_cell.angle_beta   90.00
_cell.angle_gamma   90.00
#
_symmetry.space_group_name_H-M   'P 1'
#
loop_
_entity.id
_entity.type
_entity.pdbx_description
1 polymer ?
#
loop_
_entity_poly.entity_id
_entity_poly.type
_entity_poly.pdbx_seq_one_letter_code
_entity_poly.pdbx_strand_id
1 'polypeptide(L)'
;MKPLANAAESVDRQARFEQIQPLYLEALTLVERLHRRLLDVIKDEFDRRGRADINAVQALLLFNIGDKELTAGELRTRGYYL
;
A
#
# COMPACT_ATOMS: atom_id res chain seq x y z
N MET A 1 -29.15 -17.09 -30.97
CA MET A 1 -29.45 -16.03 -29.98
C MET A 1 -28.39 -15.87 -28.87
N LYS A 2 -27.71 -16.92 -28.39
CA LYS A 2 -26.62 -16.82 -27.37
C LYS A 2 -25.37 -15.95 -27.70
N PRO A 3 -24.88 -15.80 -28.96
CA PRO A 3 -23.61 -15.10 -29.19
C PRO A 3 -23.70 -13.57 -29.07
N LEU A 4 -24.88 -12.98 -29.28
CA LEU A 4 -25.11 -11.53 -29.17
C LEU A 4 -25.18 -11.07 -27.71
N ALA A 5 -25.70 -11.92 -26.80
CA ALA A 5 -25.72 -11.64 -25.37
C ALA A 5 -24.30 -11.57 -24.77
N ASN A 6 -23.42 -12.50 -25.15
CA ASN A 6 -22.00 -12.49 -24.73
C ASN A 6 -21.23 -11.26 -25.23
N ALA A 7 -21.55 -10.76 -26.43
CA ALA A 7 -20.90 -9.57 -26.98
C ALA A 7 -21.38 -8.28 -26.29
N ALA A 8 -22.66 -8.21 -25.89
CA ALA A 8 -23.18 -7.08 -25.12
C ALA A 8 -22.60 -7.04 -23.69
N GLU A 9 -22.46 -8.20 -23.04
CA GLU A 9 -21.85 -8.31 -21.72
C GLU A 9 -20.35 -7.95 -21.71
N SER A 10 -19.60 -8.31 -22.76
CA SER A 10 -18.18 -7.95 -22.87
C SER A 10 -17.97 -6.45 -23.07
N VAL A 11 -18.84 -5.79 -23.83
CA VAL A 11 -18.81 -4.33 -24.05
C VAL A 11 -19.16 -3.57 -22.77
N ASP A 12 -20.17 -3.99 -22.01
CA ASP A 12 -20.51 -3.38 -20.70
C ASP A 12 -19.33 -3.51 -19.72
N ARG A 13 -18.69 -4.68 -19.67
CA ARG A 13 -17.53 -4.90 -18.81
C ARG A 13 -16.34 -4.02 -19.20
N GLN A 14 -16.09 -3.87 -20.50
CA GLN A 14 -15.03 -3.01 -21.02
C GLN A 14 -15.28 -1.54 -20.68
N ALA A 15 -16.52 -1.05 -20.88
CA ALA A 15 -16.90 0.32 -20.52
C ALA A 15 -16.76 0.59 -19.02
N ARG A 16 -17.16 -0.35 -18.16
CA ARG A 16 -16.94 -0.25 -16.70
C ARG A 16 -15.47 -0.22 -16.35
N PHE A 17 -14.64 -1.03 -17.00
CA PHE A 17 -13.20 -1.04 -16.77
C PHE A 17 -12.56 0.30 -17.14
N GLU A 18 -12.92 0.87 -18.29
CA GLU A 18 -12.44 2.18 -18.75
C GLU A 18 -12.84 3.32 -17.79
N GLN A 19 -13.98 3.20 -17.12
CA GLN A 19 -14.40 4.15 -16.09
C GLN A 19 -13.67 3.96 -14.75
N ILE A 20 -13.39 2.72 -14.35
CA ILE A 20 -12.77 2.41 -13.04
C ILE A 20 -11.26 2.58 -13.07
N GLN A 21 -10.60 2.26 -14.19
CA GLN A 21 -9.14 2.26 -14.30
C GLN A 21 -8.50 3.60 -13.90
N PRO A 22 -8.99 4.78 -14.35
CA PRO A 22 -8.43 6.06 -13.92
C PRO A 22 -8.56 6.29 -12.42
N LEU A 23 -9.72 6.01 -11.84
CA LEU A 23 -9.99 6.16 -10.40
C LEU A 23 -9.12 5.22 -9.57
N TYR A 24 -8.88 4.00 -10.04
CA TYR A 24 -7.99 3.05 -9.41
C TYR A 24 -6.54 3.55 -9.39
N LEU A 25 -6.05 4.08 -10.51
CA LEU A 25 -4.69 4.64 -10.60
C LEU A 25 -4.53 5.90 -9.75
N GLU A 26 -5.56 6.73 -9.67
CA GLU A 26 -5.59 7.88 -8.77
C GLU A 26 -5.52 7.44 -7.31
N ALA A 27 -6.34 6.46 -6.91
CA ALA A 27 -6.32 5.91 -5.56
C ALA A 27 -4.95 5.32 -5.21
N LEU A 28 -4.33 4.56 -6.12
CA LEU A 28 -2.98 4.03 -5.93
C LEU A 28 -1.96 5.15 -5.70
N THR A 29 -2.00 6.19 -6.53
CA THR A 29 -1.13 7.36 -6.39
C THR A 29 -1.32 8.06 -5.04
N LEU A 30 -2.57 8.20 -4.58
CA LEU A 30 -2.88 8.81 -3.29
C LEU A 30 -2.35 7.95 -2.12
N VAL A 31 -2.50 6.63 -2.19
CA VAL A 31 -1.98 5.69 -1.19
C VAL A 31 -0.46 5.77 -1.11
N GLU A 32 0.24 5.74 -2.24
CA GLU A 32 1.70 5.87 -2.28
C GLU A 32 2.18 7.21 -1.70
N ARG A 33 1.50 8.31 -2.04
CA ARG A 33 1.82 9.64 -1.50
C ARG A 33 1.60 9.68 0.01
N LEU A 34 0.49 9.14 0.50
CA LEU A 34 0.20 9.08 1.93
C LEU A 34 1.28 8.28 2.67
N HIS A 35 1.70 7.13 2.12
CA HIS A 35 2.75 6.31 2.71
C HIS A 35 4.08 7.06 2.81
N ARG A 36 4.52 7.74 1.74
CA ARG A 36 5.74 8.57 1.78
C ARG A 36 5.62 9.70 2.81
N ARG A 37 4.48 10.40 2.87
CA ARG A 37 4.26 11.47 3.85
C ARG A 37 4.29 10.99 5.29
N LEU A 38 3.77 9.79 5.56
CA LEU A 38 3.90 9.19 6.88
C LEU A 38 5.37 8.94 7.24
N LEU A 39 6.16 8.38 6.32
CA LEU A 39 7.58 8.15 6.54
C LEU A 39 8.36 9.46 6.74
N ASP A 40 8.04 10.51 5.98
CA ASP A 40 8.60 11.86 6.14
C ASP A 40 8.36 12.38 7.56
N VAL A 41 7.11 12.32 8.04
CA VAL A 41 6.74 12.79 9.40
C VAL A 41 7.49 12.02 10.49
N ILE A 42 7.62 10.69 10.35
CA ILE A 42 8.36 9.87 11.31
C ILE A 42 9.85 10.25 11.30
N LYS A 43 10.42 10.43 10.11
CA LYS A 43 11.83 10.84 9.94
C LYS A 43 12.07 12.23 10.56
N ASP A 44 11.22 13.19 10.28
CA ASP A 44 11.33 14.56 10.81
C ASP A 44 11.32 14.55 12.35
N GLU A 45 10.52 13.67 12.96
CA GLU A 45 10.50 13.52 14.41
C GLU A 45 11.79 12.92 14.97
N PHE A 46 12.39 11.95 14.26
CA PHE A 46 13.65 11.34 14.65
C PHE A 46 14.80 12.35 14.56
N ASP A 47 14.87 13.09 13.46
CA ASP A 47 15.86 14.16 13.27
C ASP A 47 15.73 15.22 14.37
N ARG A 48 14.50 15.65 14.69
CA ARG A 48 14.22 16.60 15.76
C ARG A 48 14.69 16.13 17.14
N ARG A 49 14.65 14.82 17.39
CA ARG A 49 15.12 14.22 18.65
C ARG A 49 16.57 13.74 18.61
N GLY A 50 17.28 13.90 17.49
CA GLY A 50 18.63 13.37 17.30
C GLY A 50 18.71 11.83 17.39
N ARG A 51 17.64 11.13 17.01
CA ARG A 51 17.56 9.66 17.00
C ARG A 51 17.91 9.12 15.62
N ALA A 52 18.92 8.25 15.54
CA ALA A 52 19.41 7.68 14.28
C ALA A 52 19.66 6.16 14.36
N ASP A 53 19.24 5.52 15.45
CA ASP A 53 19.38 4.10 15.74
C ASP A 53 18.50 3.23 14.84
N ILE A 54 17.35 3.75 14.41
CA ILE A 54 16.43 3.11 13.47
C ILE A 54 15.85 4.13 12.49
N ASN A 55 15.49 3.69 11.28
CA ASN A 55 14.84 4.53 10.27
C ASN A 55 13.29 4.49 10.38
N ALA A 56 12.61 5.35 9.62
CA ALA A 56 11.15 5.46 9.64
C ALA A 56 10.41 4.16 9.26
N VAL A 57 10.97 3.36 8.33
CA VAL A 57 10.40 2.06 7.92
C VAL A 57 10.49 1.06 9.08
N GLN A 58 11.64 0.99 9.74
CA GLN A 58 11.86 0.13 10.91
C GLN A 58 10.98 0.53 12.09
N ALA A 59 10.79 1.83 12.31
CA ALA A 59 9.88 2.32 13.35
C ALA A 59 8.43 1.93 13.08
N LEU A 60 7.98 2.08 11.83
CA LEU A 60 6.63 1.67 11.42
C LEU A 60 6.44 0.15 11.52
N LEU A 61 7.49 -0.63 11.22
CA LEU A 61 7.51 -2.07 11.45
C LEU A 61 7.29 -2.40 12.93
N LEU A 62 8.12 -1.86 13.82
CA LEU A 62 8.02 -2.10 15.26
C LEU A 62 6.62 -1.74 15.79
N PHE A 63 6.05 -0.61 15.33
CA PHE A 63 4.69 -0.21 15.66
C PHE A 63 3.64 -1.24 15.21
N ASN A 64 3.74 -1.77 13.98
CA ASN A 64 2.79 -2.74 13.44
C ASN A 64 2.87 -4.12 14.12
N ILE A 65 4.06 -4.49 14.61
CA ILE A 65 4.25 -5.67 15.47
C ILE A 65 3.54 -5.45 16.80
N GLY A 66 3.76 -4.29 17.44
CA GLY A 66 3.24 -3.99 18.76
C GLY A 66 3.71 -5.03 19.77
N ASP A 67 2.77 -5.61 20.53
CA ASP A 67 3.05 -6.67 21.52
C ASP A 67 2.95 -8.09 20.93
N LYS A 68 2.84 -8.23 19.60
CA LYS A 68 2.75 -9.55 18.96
C LYS A 68 4.13 -10.21 18.95
N GLU A 69 4.21 -11.43 19.45
CA GLU A 69 5.34 -12.30 19.19
C GLU A 69 5.22 -12.87 17.77
N LEU A 70 6.15 -12.49 16.90
CA LEU A 70 6.24 -12.97 15.53
C LEU A 70 7.60 -13.64 15.34
N THR A 71 7.59 -14.78 14.67
CA THR A 71 8.81 -15.44 14.24
C THR A 71 9.50 -14.63 13.15
N ALA A 72 10.82 -14.79 13.02
CA ALA A 72 11.58 -14.17 11.92
C ALA A 72 11.03 -14.55 10.53
N GLY A 73 10.43 -15.75 10.40
CA GLY A 73 9.76 -16.19 9.17
C GLY A 73 8.48 -15.41 8.85
N GLU A 74 7.69 -15.04 9.86
CA GLU A 74 6.48 -14.23 9.68
C GLU A 74 6.81 -12.77 9.37
N LEU A 75 7.90 -12.25 9.94
CA LEU A 75 8.40 -10.91 9.61
C LEU A 75 8.83 -10.80 8.14
N ARG A 76 9.56 -11.81 7.64
CA ARG A 76 9.99 -11.84 6.23
C ARG A 76 8.81 -11.94 5.26
N THR A 77 7.83 -12.79 5.56
CA THR A 77 6.70 -13.07 4.65
C THR A 77 5.71 -11.90 4.53
N ARG A 78 5.62 -11.05 5.57
CA ARG A 78 4.76 -9.86 5.56
C ARG A 78 5.37 -8.64 4.86
N GLY A 79 6.55 -8.78 4.25
CA GLY A 79 7.21 -7.71 3.49
C GLY A 79 7.88 -6.64 4.36
N TYR A 80 8.16 -6.96 5.62
CA TYR A 80 8.75 -6.02 6.56
C TYR A 80 10.27 -5.86 6.44
N TYR A 81 10.89 -6.57 5.50
CA TYR A 81 12.30 -6.45 5.14
C TYR A 81 12.46 -6.62 3.63
N LEU A 82 12.61 -5.51 2.91
CA LEU A 82 13.32 -5.39 1.63
C LEU A 82 14.10 -4.08 1.63
#